data_AF-A0AAU8A897-F1
#
_entry.id   AF-A0AAU8A897-F1
#
_cell.length_a   1.000
_cell.length_b   1.000
_cell.length_c   1.000
_cell.angle_alpha   90.00
_cell.angle_beta   90.00
_cell.angle_gamma   90.00
#
_symmetry.space_group_name_H-M   'P 1'
#
loop_
_entity.id
_entity.type
_entity.pdbx_description
1 polymer ?
#
loop_
_entity_poly.entity_id
_entity_poly.type
_entity_poly.pdbx_seq_one_letter_code
_entity_poly.pdbx_strand_id
1 'polypeptide(L)'
;MKESVECPKCGARFEFNTFPLLEDTEKILDFSAFCAACPSCGAELTFPYPCVYHDQTHRVMIRLIPRGFDISDLPVSMPAPRPGDFLRDVYSIHSLREKALIFEHGLDDRAVELLKVLTIQQNPERFDIHDPDVLLLAAADSEALSFFALAKDGNDFMLKTPVGLYEQMCRELSAPCFELSGDFETVDAQWVFDHFHLLES
;
A
#
# COMPACT_ATOMS: atom_id res chain seq x y z
N MET A 1 3.02 12.50 17.84
CA MET A 1 3.22 12.03 19.22
C MET A 1 4.67 11.54 19.34
N LYS A 2 5.25 11.51 20.53
CA LYS A 2 6.62 11.04 20.74
C LYS A 2 6.58 9.73 21.48
N GLU A 3 7.25 8.72 20.94
CA GLU A 3 7.38 7.39 21.52
C GLU A 3 8.84 7.10 21.85
N SER A 4 9.08 6.40 22.96
CA SER A 4 10.43 5.94 23.31
C SER A 4 10.70 4.60 22.63
N VAL A 5 11.66 4.56 21.71
CA VAL A 5 12.06 3.35 20.98
C VAL A 5 13.49 2.93 21.35
N GLU A 6 13.81 1.66 21.08
CA GLU A 6 15.14 1.09 21.34
C GLU A 6 15.80 0.65 20.03
N CYS A 7 17.07 1.01 19.83
CA CYS A 7 17.83 0.62 18.65
C CYS A 7 18.27 -0.85 18.76
N PRO A 8 17.85 -1.75 17.84
CA PRO A 8 18.24 -3.17 17.88
C PRO A 8 19.73 -3.40 17.63
N LYS A 9 20.44 -2.44 17.00
CA LYS A 9 21.88 -2.54 16.70
C LYS A 9 22.78 -2.22 17.90
N CYS A 10 22.39 -1.28 18.76
CA CYS A 10 23.27 -0.77 19.83
C CYS A 10 22.60 -0.65 21.21
N GLY A 11 21.30 -0.92 21.32
CA GLY A 11 20.54 -0.83 22.58
C GLY A 11 20.23 0.60 23.05
N ALA A 12 20.66 1.63 22.32
CA ALA A 12 20.36 3.01 22.69
C ALA A 12 18.86 3.31 22.57
N ARG A 13 18.30 3.97 23.59
CA ARG A 13 16.92 4.47 23.58
C ARG A 13 16.86 5.91 23.09
N PHE A 14 15.85 6.23 22.28
CA PHE A 14 15.65 7.58 21.75
C PHE A 14 14.16 7.83 21.46
N GLU A 15 13.81 9.10 21.29
CA GLU A 15 12.45 9.51 20.94
C GLU A 15 12.22 9.39 19.42
N PHE A 16 11.12 8.76 19.03
CA PHE A 16 10.63 8.68 17.66
C PHE A 16 9.29 9.43 17.54
N ASN A 17 9.11 10.20 16.47
CA ASN A 17 7.87 10.92 16.23
C ASN A 17 6.90 10.03 15.45
N THR A 18 5.74 9.75 16.04
CA THR A 18 4.62 9.08 15.37
C THR A 18 3.59 10.11 14.91
N PHE A 19 2.91 9.81 13.81
CA PHE A 19 1.88 10.66 13.21
C PHE A 19 0.55 9.91 13.19
N PRO A 20 -0.35 10.14 14.18
CA PRO A 20 -1.65 9.46 14.23
C PRO A 20 -2.50 9.70 12.99
N LEU A 21 -2.46 10.94 12.48
CA LEU A 21 -3.05 11.36 11.22
C LEU A 21 -1.93 11.86 10.29
N LEU A 22 -1.85 11.30 9.10
CA LEU A 22 -1.00 11.74 8.00
C LEU A 22 -1.89 12.37 6.93
N GLU A 23 -1.56 13.60 6.53
CA GLU A 23 -2.15 14.29 5.36
C GLU A 23 -1.06 14.62 4.32
N ASP A 24 0.20 14.41 4.68
CA ASP A 24 1.38 14.69 3.87
C ASP A 24 1.80 13.42 3.14
N THR A 25 1.46 13.35 1.85
CA THR A 25 1.74 12.22 0.97
C THR A 25 3.24 11.98 0.82
N GLU A 26 4.08 13.03 0.78
CA GLU A 26 5.52 12.89 0.58
C GLU A 26 6.15 12.02 1.67
N LYS A 27 5.73 12.21 2.94
CA LYS A 27 6.23 11.42 4.08
C LYS A 27 5.88 9.94 4.05
N ILE A 28 4.84 9.59 3.30
CA ILE A 28 4.44 8.21 3.05
C ILE A 28 5.25 7.66 1.89
N LEU A 29 5.38 8.44 0.79
CA LEU A 29 6.09 8.03 -0.41
C LEU A 29 7.58 7.78 -0.20
N ASP A 30 8.21 8.59 0.66
CA ASP A 30 9.63 8.49 1.01
C ASP A 30 9.91 7.71 2.31
N PHE A 31 8.86 7.17 2.94
CA PHE A 31 8.88 6.46 4.23
C PHE A 31 9.39 7.27 5.44
N SER A 32 9.61 8.58 5.33
CA SER A 32 10.13 9.41 6.43
C SER A 32 9.18 9.50 7.63
N ALA A 33 7.89 9.24 7.44
CA ALA A 33 6.95 9.06 8.55
C ALA A 33 7.28 7.85 9.44
N PHE A 34 7.95 6.83 8.89
CA PHE A 34 8.20 5.54 9.53
C PHE A 34 9.68 5.27 9.78
N CYS A 35 10.58 6.10 9.26
CA CYS A 35 12.02 5.87 9.34
C CYS A 35 12.72 6.88 10.25
N ALA A 36 13.72 6.42 11.00
CA ALA A 36 14.64 7.28 11.75
C ALA A 36 16.04 6.67 11.83
N ALA A 37 17.06 7.53 11.79
CA ALA A 37 18.42 7.14 12.09
C ALA A 37 18.66 7.14 13.60
N CYS A 38 19.22 6.06 14.14
CA CYS A 38 19.63 6.00 15.54
C CYS A 38 20.68 7.08 15.83
N PRO A 39 20.46 7.99 16.80
CA PRO A 39 21.38 9.10 17.07
C PRO A 39 22.72 8.64 17.66
N SER A 40 22.81 7.40 18.15
CA SER A 40 24.02 6.84 18.75
C SER A 40 24.94 6.16 17.71
N CYS A 41 24.38 5.33 16.82
CA CYS A 41 25.16 4.49 15.91
C CYS A 41 24.87 4.69 14.42
N GLY A 42 23.94 5.58 14.07
CA GLY A 42 23.57 5.90 12.69
C GLY A 42 22.81 4.79 11.95
N ALA A 43 22.33 3.74 12.64
CA ALA A 43 21.50 2.72 12.01
C ALA A 43 20.17 3.32 11.53
N GLU A 44 19.81 3.07 10.28
CA GLU A 44 18.47 3.35 9.76
C GLU A 44 17.50 2.31 10.29
N LEU A 45 16.42 2.78 10.90
CA LEU A 45 15.42 1.97 11.57
C LEU A 45 14.04 2.33 11.05
N THR A 46 13.21 1.32 10.85
CA THR A 46 11.82 1.46 10.42
C THR A 46 10.89 1.07 11.56
N PHE A 47 9.91 1.92 11.84
CA PHE A 47 8.93 1.76 12.90
C PHE A 47 7.52 1.89 12.29
N PRO A 48 6.94 0.80 11.76
CA PRO A 48 5.51 0.78 11.44
C PRO A 48 4.69 0.92 12.72
N TYR A 49 3.71 1.82 12.74
CA TYR A 49 2.78 1.99 13.84
C TYR A 49 1.36 2.27 13.29
N PRO A 50 0.29 2.00 14.08
CA PRO A 50 -1.07 2.29 13.65
C PRO A 50 -1.28 3.78 13.39
N CYS A 51 -1.76 4.11 12.20
CA CYS A 51 -2.09 5.48 11.83
C CYS A 51 -3.15 5.51 10.72
N VAL A 52 -3.70 6.70 10.48
CA VAL A 52 -4.59 6.94 9.35
C VAL A 52 -3.95 7.97 8.42
N TYR A 53 -3.91 7.64 7.14
CA TYR A 53 -3.65 8.58 6.06
C TYR A 53 -4.98 9.10 5.51
N HIS A 54 -5.09 10.41 5.30
CA HIS A 54 -6.27 11.02 4.69
C HIS A 54 -5.84 12.04 3.64
N ASP A 55 -6.11 11.70 2.38
CA ASP A 55 -5.94 12.59 1.25
C ASP A 55 -7.30 13.13 0.85
N GLN A 56 -7.49 14.41 1.16
CA GLN A 56 -8.75 15.08 0.87
C GLN A 56 -8.93 15.38 -0.62
N THR A 57 -7.84 15.51 -1.38
CA THR A 57 -7.83 15.84 -2.81
C THR A 57 -8.30 14.64 -3.61
N HIS A 58 -7.73 13.47 -3.33
CA HIS A 58 -8.07 12.22 -4.01
C HIS A 58 -9.19 11.45 -3.30
N ARG A 59 -9.75 12.01 -2.22
CA ARG A 59 -10.88 11.46 -1.45
C ARG A 59 -10.60 10.04 -0.97
N VAL A 60 -9.41 9.80 -0.42
CA VAL A 60 -9.03 8.50 0.13
C VAL A 60 -8.65 8.62 1.60
N MET A 61 -9.11 7.65 2.40
CA MET A 61 -8.71 7.44 3.77
C MET A 61 -8.19 6.02 3.93
N ILE A 62 -6.96 5.88 4.42
CA ILE A 62 -6.27 4.58 4.57
C ILE A 62 -5.86 4.38 6.02
N ARG A 63 -6.26 3.26 6.62
CA ARG A 63 -5.80 2.85 7.96
C ARG A 63 -4.63 1.88 7.79
N LEU A 64 -3.48 2.25 8.33
CA LEU A 64 -2.34 1.34 8.47
C LEU A 64 -2.48 0.61 9.81
N ILE A 65 -2.55 -0.72 9.75
CA ILE A 65 -2.65 -1.60 10.91
C ILE A 65 -1.49 -2.61 10.80
N PRO A 66 -0.28 -2.25 11.24
CA PRO A 66 0.87 -3.13 11.07
C PRO A 66 0.71 -4.45 11.84
N ARG A 67 1.46 -5.48 11.43
CA ARG A 67 1.48 -6.76 12.15
C ARG A 67 1.73 -6.57 13.65
N GLY A 68 0.88 -7.19 14.46
CA GLY A 68 0.97 -7.12 15.92
C GLY A 68 0.12 -6.01 16.56
N PHE A 69 -0.61 -5.25 15.74
CA PHE A 69 -1.62 -4.30 16.15
C PHE A 69 -3.00 -4.70 15.63
N ASP A 70 -4.04 -4.17 16.28
CA ASP A 70 -5.43 -4.34 15.92
C ASP A 70 -6.09 -2.97 15.62
N ILE A 71 -7.33 -3.01 15.09
CA ILE A 71 -8.13 -1.80 14.84
C ILE A 71 -8.29 -0.95 16.12
N SER A 72 -8.31 -1.57 17.29
CA SER A 72 -8.39 -0.87 18.58
C SER A 72 -7.15 -0.02 18.91
N ASP A 73 -6.01 -0.29 18.28
CA ASP A 73 -4.77 0.48 18.46
C ASP A 73 -4.71 1.71 17.55
N LEU A 74 -5.66 1.84 16.61
CA LEU A 74 -5.77 3.04 15.79
C LEU A 74 -6.11 4.27 16.65
N PRO A 75 -5.70 5.47 16.21
CA PRO A 75 -5.97 6.67 16.96
C PRO A 75 -7.48 6.93 17.15
N VAL A 76 -7.87 7.33 18.36
CA VAL A 76 -9.30 7.49 18.75
C VAL A 76 -9.94 8.75 18.12
N SER A 77 -9.14 9.78 17.81
CA SER A 77 -9.63 11.07 17.30
C SER A 77 -9.20 11.26 15.85
N MET A 78 -9.97 10.66 14.94
CA MET A 78 -9.75 10.78 13.49
C MET A 78 -10.93 11.50 12.82
N PRO A 79 -10.69 12.21 11.69
CA PRO A 79 -11.76 12.72 10.85
C PRO A 79 -12.71 11.59 10.46
N ALA A 80 -14.01 11.86 10.45
CA ALA A 80 -14.97 10.92 9.90
C ALA A 80 -14.81 10.84 8.38
N PRO A 81 -14.89 9.64 7.78
CA PRO A 81 -15.04 9.47 6.34
C PRO A 81 -16.17 10.32 5.76
N ARG A 82 -15.97 10.87 4.57
CA ARG A 82 -17.05 11.54 3.82
C ARG A 82 -17.72 10.55 2.87
N PRO A 83 -19.02 10.75 2.55
CA PRO A 83 -19.68 9.95 1.53
C PRO A 83 -18.89 9.94 0.22
N GLY A 84 -18.64 8.73 -0.28
CA GLY A 84 -17.89 8.48 -1.51
C GLY A 84 -16.39 8.70 -1.41
N ASP A 85 -15.81 8.72 -0.20
CA ASP A 85 -14.37 8.52 -0.03
C ASP A 85 -14.03 7.04 -0.27
N PHE A 86 -12.84 6.77 -0.81
CA PHE A 86 -12.25 5.43 -0.82
C PHE A 86 -11.71 5.12 0.58
N LEU A 87 -12.19 4.04 1.18
CA LEU A 87 -11.80 3.64 2.53
C LEU A 87 -11.00 2.35 2.46
N ARG A 88 -9.75 2.38 2.91
CA ARG A 88 -8.81 1.26 2.77
C ARG A 88 -8.18 0.84 4.08
N ASP A 89 -8.03 -0.46 4.26
CA ASP A 89 -7.14 -1.05 5.25
C ASP A 89 -5.88 -1.57 4.57
N VAL A 90 -4.73 -1.32 5.20
CA VAL A 90 -3.43 -1.84 4.79
C VAL A 90 -2.64 -2.31 6.00
N TYR A 91 -1.80 -3.33 5.80
CA TYR A 91 -1.10 -4.01 6.89
C TYR A 91 0.43 -3.82 6.85
N SER A 92 0.94 -3.09 5.87
CA SER A 92 2.35 -2.75 5.74
C SER A 92 2.53 -1.29 5.28
N ILE A 93 3.67 -0.69 5.62
CA ILE A 93 4.02 0.65 5.11
C ILE A 93 4.21 0.64 3.59
N HIS A 94 4.56 -0.51 3.00
CA HIS A 94 4.73 -0.66 1.56
C HIS A 94 3.38 -0.61 0.85
N SER A 95 2.38 -1.33 1.35
CA SER A 95 1.01 -1.26 0.82
C SER A 95 0.41 0.14 1.04
N LEU A 96 0.65 0.79 2.19
CA LEU A 96 0.25 2.19 2.40
C LEU A 96 0.86 3.11 1.33
N ARG A 97 2.17 2.99 1.10
CA ARG A 97 2.90 3.80 0.12
C ARG A 97 2.43 3.53 -1.31
N GLU A 98 2.18 2.28 -1.66
CA GLU A 98 1.62 1.91 -2.96
C GLU A 98 0.23 2.51 -3.16
N LYS A 99 -0.70 2.34 -2.21
CA LYS A 99 -2.05 2.91 -2.31
C LYS A 99 -2.01 4.43 -2.41
N ALA A 100 -1.21 5.10 -1.58
CA ALA A 100 -1.05 6.55 -1.66
C ALA A 100 -0.60 7.01 -3.06
N LEU A 101 0.39 6.33 -3.65
CA LEU A 101 0.87 6.61 -5.00
C LEU A 101 -0.21 6.36 -6.08
N ILE A 102 -0.95 5.24 -5.98
CA ILE A 102 -2.05 4.91 -6.89
C ILE A 102 -3.07 6.06 -6.93
N PHE A 103 -3.52 6.50 -5.75
CA PHE A 103 -4.53 7.55 -5.65
C PHE A 103 -3.99 8.93 -6.06
N GLU A 104 -2.73 9.25 -5.76
CA GLU A 104 -2.07 10.48 -6.21
C GLU A 104 -2.02 10.59 -7.75
N HIS A 105 -1.90 9.45 -8.44
CA HIS A 105 -1.97 9.38 -9.89
C HIS A 105 -3.41 9.28 -10.44
N GLY A 106 -4.43 9.31 -9.60
CA GLY A 106 -5.84 9.17 -10.00
C GLY A 106 -6.18 7.79 -10.56
N LEU A 107 -5.41 6.76 -10.18
CA LEU A 107 -5.63 5.38 -10.61
C LEU A 107 -6.64 4.67 -9.70
N ASP A 108 -7.28 3.63 -10.22
CA ASP A 108 -8.17 2.73 -9.47
C ASP A 108 -7.33 1.57 -8.89
N ASP A 109 -7.26 1.50 -7.56
CA ASP A 109 -6.44 0.50 -6.87
C ASP A 109 -6.88 -0.95 -7.14
N ARG A 110 -8.18 -1.16 -7.40
CA ARG A 110 -8.73 -2.47 -7.78
C ARG A 110 -8.21 -2.91 -9.14
N ALA A 111 -8.07 -1.96 -10.09
CA ALA A 111 -7.55 -2.24 -11.42
C ALA A 111 -6.06 -2.56 -11.37
N VAL A 112 -5.32 -1.88 -10.49
CA VAL A 112 -3.89 -2.16 -10.24
C VAL A 112 -3.72 -3.54 -9.61
N GLU A 113 -4.53 -3.92 -8.61
CA GLU A 113 -4.46 -5.27 -8.02
C GLU A 113 -4.83 -6.36 -9.02
N LEU A 114 -5.87 -6.17 -9.84
CA LEU A 114 -6.23 -7.12 -10.90
C LEU A 114 -5.07 -7.31 -11.89
N LEU A 115 -4.40 -6.21 -12.28
CA LEU A 115 -3.24 -6.25 -13.14
C LEU A 115 -2.07 -7.03 -12.50
N LYS A 116 -1.80 -6.79 -11.21
CA LYS A 116 -0.77 -7.50 -10.45
C LYS A 116 -1.05 -9.01 -10.41
N VAL A 117 -2.28 -9.41 -10.06
CA VAL A 117 -2.69 -10.82 -10.01
C VAL A 117 -2.51 -11.50 -11.37
N LEU A 118 -3.00 -10.90 -12.46
CA LEU A 118 -2.84 -11.49 -13.80
C LEU A 118 -1.37 -11.58 -14.22
N THR A 119 -0.56 -10.58 -13.86
CA THR A 119 0.88 -10.58 -14.15
C THR A 119 1.57 -11.75 -13.44
N ILE A 120 1.25 -11.98 -12.16
CA ILE A 120 1.79 -13.09 -11.37
C ILE A 120 1.33 -14.43 -11.94
N GLN A 121 0.04 -14.59 -12.23
CA GLN A 121 -0.53 -15.83 -12.79
C GLN A 121 0.02 -16.19 -14.16
N GLN A 122 0.39 -15.20 -14.98
CA GLN A 122 1.01 -15.43 -16.29
C GLN A 122 2.50 -15.77 -16.22
N ASN A 123 3.15 -15.53 -15.08
CA ASN A 123 4.58 -15.76 -14.87
C ASN A 123 4.85 -16.49 -13.52
N PRO A 124 4.20 -17.64 -13.26
CA PRO A 124 4.26 -18.34 -11.97
C PRO A 124 5.66 -18.93 -11.68
N GLU A 125 6.49 -19.11 -12.69
CA GLU A 125 7.90 -19.49 -12.54
C GLU A 125 8.76 -18.33 -12.00
N ARG A 126 8.31 -17.09 -12.19
CA ARG A 126 9.05 -15.87 -11.86
C ARG A 126 8.64 -15.28 -10.52
N PHE A 127 7.35 -15.29 -10.20
CA PHE A 127 6.80 -14.59 -9.03
C PHE A 127 6.18 -15.55 -8.03
N ASP A 128 6.42 -15.31 -6.74
CA ASP A 128 5.74 -16.03 -5.68
C ASP A 128 4.32 -15.50 -5.51
N ILE A 129 3.32 -16.35 -5.77
CA ILE A 129 1.91 -16.00 -5.65
C ILE A 129 1.48 -15.79 -4.19
N HIS A 130 2.27 -16.28 -3.23
CA HIS A 130 1.97 -16.13 -1.82
C HIS A 130 2.60 -14.87 -1.20
N ASP A 131 3.46 -14.16 -1.93
CA ASP A 131 4.07 -12.91 -1.48
C ASP A 131 3.22 -11.71 -1.95
N PRO A 132 2.52 -11.01 -1.04
CA PRO A 132 1.65 -9.88 -1.40
C PRO A 132 2.43 -8.65 -1.90
N ASP A 133 3.73 -8.55 -1.57
CA ASP A 133 4.58 -7.40 -1.91
C ASP A 133 5.50 -7.71 -3.11
N VAL A 134 5.25 -8.80 -3.85
CA VAL A 134 6.05 -9.25 -5.00
C VAL A 134 6.02 -8.26 -6.18
N LEU A 135 4.95 -7.47 -6.29
CA LEU A 135 4.79 -6.37 -7.24
C LEU A 135 4.25 -5.15 -6.50
N LEU A 136 5.00 -4.05 -6.48
CA LEU A 136 4.58 -2.78 -5.89
C LEU A 136 4.69 -1.67 -6.92
N LEU A 137 3.63 -0.89 -7.14
CA LEU A 137 3.67 0.27 -8.04
C LEU A 137 4.77 1.23 -7.58
N ALA A 138 5.76 1.47 -8.43
CA ALA A 138 6.88 2.36 -8.16
C ALA A 138 6.66 3.75 -8.77
N ALA A 139 6.06 3.82 -9.96
CA ALA A 139 5.74 5.06 -10.67
C ALA A 139 4.64 4.82 -11.73
N ALA A 140 3.94 5.88 -12.12
CA ALA A 140 3.03 5.87 -13.27
C ALA A 140 3.20 7.14 -14.11
N ASP A 141 3.13 6.99 -15.44
CA ASP A 141 3.10 8.09 -16.39
C ASP A 141 2.04 7.84 -17.48
N SER A 142 1.99 8.69 -18.52
CA SER A 142 0.98 8.57 -19.59
C SER A 142 1.14 7.32 -20.45
N GLU A 143 2.30 6.67 -20.43
CA GLU A 143 2.63 5.55 -21.30
C GLU A 143 2.61 4.21 -20.54
N ALA A 144 3.02 4.20 -19.28
CA ALA A 144 3.19 2.97 -18.51
C ALA A 144 3.02 3.13 -17.00
N LEU A 145 2.59 2.02 -16.38
CA LEU A 145 2.77 1.77 -14.95
C LEU A 145 4.06 0.98 -14.76
N SER A 146 4.89 1.43 -13.81
CA SER A 146 6.16 0.77 -13.47
C SER A 146 6.06 0.15 -12.08
N PHE A 147 6.30 -1.15 -11.97
CA PHE A 147 6.26 -1.91 -10.73
C PHE A 147 7.67 -2.31 -10.32
N PHE A 148 8.01 -2.08 -9.05
CA PHE A 148 9.11 -2.79 -8.42
C PHE A 148 8.69 -4.25 -8.26
N ALA A 149 9.49 -5.17 -8.77
CA ALA A 149 9.17 -6.58 -8.85
C ALA A 149 10.26 -7.43 -8.20
N LEU A 150 9.89 -8.30 -7.27
CA LEU A 150 10.80 -9.26 -6.62
C LEU A 150 10.61 -10.65 -7.26
N ALA A 151 11.65 -11.19 -7.89
CA ALA A 151 11.60 -12.54 -8.44
C ALA A 151 11.90 -13.60 -7.36
N LYS A 152 11.46 -14.85 -7.61
CA LYS A 152 11.73 -16.01 -6.75
C LYS A 152 13.21 -16.29 -6.48
N ASP A 153 14.09 -15.87 -7.39
CA ASP A 153 15.53 -16.02 -7.23
C ASP A 153 16.15 -14.95 -6.32
N GLY A 154 15.33 -14.05 -5.77
CA GLY A 154 15.72 -12.95 -4.90
C GLY A 154 16.18 -11.69 -5.63
N ASN A 155 16.21 -11.70 -6.97
CA ASN A 155 16.57 -10.52 -7.75
C ASN A 155 15.38 -9.57 -7.88
N ASP A 156 15.64 -8.27 -7.79
CA ASP A 156 14.68 -7.22 -8.04
C ASP A 156 14.86 -6.57 -9.41
N PHE A 157 13.77 -6.11 -10.02
CA PHE A 157 13.80 -5.36 -11.27
C PHE A 157 12.56 -4.47 -11.41
N MET A 158 12.63 -3.52 -12.36
CA MET A 158 11.48 -2.69 -12.71
C MET A 158 10.69 -3.37 -13.84
N LEU A 159 9.45 -3.76 -13.56
CA LEU A 159 8.50 -4.24 -14.56
C LEU A 159 7.70 -3.06 -15.12
N LYS A 160 7.84 -2.77 -16.41
CA LYS A 160 7.05 -1.74 -17.08
C LYS A 160 5.86 -2.36 -17.81
N THR A 161 4.68 -1.87 -17.48
CA THR A 161 3.42 -2.34 -18.04
C THR A 161 2.75 -1.21 -18.80
N PRO A 162 2.52 -1.34 -20.13
CA PRO A 162 1.85 -0.31 -20.91
C PRO A 162 0.50 0.08 -20.30
N VAL A 163 0.17 1.38 -20.32
CA VAL A 163 -1.06 1.93 -19.72
C VAL A 163 -2.32 1.27 -20.30
N GLY A 164 -2.29 0.85 -21.57
CA GLY A 164 -3.41 0.17 -22.21
C GLY A 164 -3.83 -1.15 -21.55
N LEU A 165 -2.91 -1.85 -20.85
CA LEU A 165 -3.25 -3.03 -20.06
C LEU A 165 -3.98 -2.64 -18.77
N TYR A 166 -3.56 -1.56 -18.10
CA TYR A 166 -4.28 -1.00 -16.95
C TYR A 166 -5.69 -0.54 -17.36
N GLU A 167 -5.82 0.18 -18.48
CA GLU A 167 -7.12 0.60 -19.00
C GLU A 167 -8.04 -0.58 -19.32
N GLN A 168 -7.47 -1.72 -19.73
CA GLN A 168 -8.23 -2.94 -19.91
C GLN A 168 -8.80 -3.45 -18.58
N MET A 169 -8.02 -3.41 -17.49
CA MET A 169 -8.50 -3.81 -16.16
C MET A 169 -9.63 -2.89 -15.67
N CYS A 170 -9.53 -1.58 -15.93
CA CYS A 170 -10.63 -0.66 -15.64
C CYS A 170 -11.92 -1.01 -16.38
N ARG A 171 -11.82 -1.48 -17.64
CA ARG A 171 -12.99 -1.93 -18.41
C ARG A 171 -13.60 -3.21 -17.82
N GLU A 172 -12.77 -4.17 -17.41
CA GLU A 172 -13.24 -5.39 -16.74
C GLU A 172 -13.96 -5.07 -15.42
N LEU A 173 -13.49 -4.08 -14.66
CA LEU A 173 -14.17 -3.61 -13.43
C LEU A 173 -15.47 -2.84 -13.71
N SER A 174 -15.60 -2.23 -14.88
CA SER A 174 -16.81 -1.46 -15.22
C SER A 174 -18.01 -2.36 -15.54
N ALA A 175 -17.78 -3.59 -16.01
CA ALA A 175 -18.87 -4.49 -16.40
C ALA A 175 -19.70 -5.02 -15.21
N PRO A 176 -19.12 -5.32 -14.03
CA PRO A 176 -19.87 -5.72 -12.84
C PRO A 176 -20.47 -4.57 -12.01
N CYS A 177 -20.15 -3.30 -12.30
CA CYS A 177 -20.51 -2.14 -11.47
C CYS A 177 -20.12 -2.33 -9.99
N PHE A 178 -18.82 -2.38 -9.71
CA PHE A 178 -18.31 -2.42 -8.33
C PHE A 178 -18.56 -1.07 -7.63
N GLU A 179 -19.61 -1.02 -6.80
CA GLU A 179 -19.89 0.11 -5.93
C GLU A 179 -18.87 0.22 -4.80
N LEU A 180 -18.69 1.43 -4.27
CA LEU A 180 -17.93 1.62 -3.03
C LEU A 180 -18.67 0.92 -1.90
N SER A 181 -17.94 0.11 -1.12
CA SER A 181 -18.46 -0.59 0.07
C SER A 181 -19.13 0.35 1.08
N GLY A 182 -18.69 1.63 1.13
CA GLY A 182 -19.10 2.60 2.13
C GLY A 182 -18.45 2.37 3.50
N ASP A 183 -17.57 1.37 3.61
CA ASP A 183 -16.79 1.03 4.81
C ASP A 183 -15.34 0.69 4.41
N PHE A 184 -14.45 0.61 5.39
CA PHE A 184 -13.06 0.22 5.15
C PHE A 184 -12.97 -1.21 4.61
N GLU A 185 -12.25 -1.36 3.50
CA GLU A 185 -11.98 -2.66 2.87
C GLU A 185 -10.48 -2.84 2.60
N THR A 186 -10.03 -4.09 2.56
CA THR A 186 -8.69 -4.41 2.05
C THR A 186 -8.82 -4.75 0.57
N VAL A 187 -8.13 -4.00 -0.28
CA VAL A 187 -8.04 -4.27 -1.73
C VAL A 187 -6.64 -4.81 -2.02
N ASP A 188 -6.53 -6.13 -2.04
CA ASP A 188 -5.30 -6.88 -2.31
C ASP A 188 -5.58 -8.03 -3.31
N ALA A 189 -4.66 -8.99 -3.43
CA ALA A 189 -4.88 -10.16 -4.28
C ALA A 189 -6.11 -10.99 -3.87
N GLN A 190 -6.42 -11.10 -2.58
CA GLN A 190 -7.59 -11.83 -2.10
C GLN A 190 -8.87 -11.12 -2.52
N TRP A 191 -8.92 -9.79 -2.45
CA TRP A 191 -10.02 -9.01 -2.98
C TRP A 191 -10.30 -9.35 -4.46
N VAL A 192 -9.25 -9.48 -5.27
CA VAL A 192 -9.40 -9.86 -6.68
C VAL A 192 -9.99 -11.27 -6.82
N PHE A 193 -9.50 -12.25 -6.07
CA PHE A 193 -10.00 -13.64 -6.13
C PHE A 193 -11.45 -13.77 -5.65
N ASP A 194 -11.86 -12.95 -4.68
CA ASP A 194 -13.23 -12.96 -4.16
C ASP A 194 -14.24 -12.38 -5.16
N HIS A 195 -13.80 -11.41 -5.98
CA HIS A 195 -14.68 -10.66 -6.90
C HIS A 195 -14.59 -11.15 -8.35
N PHE A 196 -13.49 -11.78 -8.72
CA PHE A 196 -13.30 -12.37 -10.03
C PHE A 196 -13.10 -13.87 -9.86
N HIS A 197 -13.93 -14.67 -10.53
CA HIS A 197 -13.70 -16.11 -10.70
C HIS A 197 -12.51 -16.35 -11.65
N LEU A 198 -11.36 -15.75 -11.36
CA LEU A 198 -10.10 -16.06 -12.03
C LEU A 198 -9.77 -17.50 -11.65
N LEU A 199 -9.72 -18.35 -12.67
CA LEU A 199 -9.63 -19.80 -12.57
C LEU A 199 -8.68 -20.23 -11.45
N GLU A 200 -9.23 -20.87 -10.41
CA GLU A 200 -8.49 -21.74 -9.52
C GLU A 200 -7.68 -22.70 -10.43
N SER A 201 -6.37 -22.49 -10.50
CA SER A 201 -5.44 -23.31 -11.27
C SER A 201 -4.44 -23.93 -10.31
#